data_AF-A0A3Q7XIV2-F1
#
_entry.id   AF-A0A3Q7XIV2-F1
#
_cell.length_a   1.000
_cell.length_b   1.000
_cell.length_c   1.000
_cell.angle_alpha   90.00
_cell.angle_beta   90.00
_cell.angle_gamma   90.00
#
_symmetry.space_group_name_H-M   'P 1'
#
loop_
_entity.id
_entity.type
_entity.pdbx_description
1 polymer ?
#
loop_
_entity_poly.entity_id
_entity_poly.type
_entity_poly.pdbx_seq_one_letter_code
_entity_poly.pdbx_strand_id
1 'polypeptide(L)'
;MTKPLSTFTAATNNTPPTPATAPTYQTNKRRQTPTTILSLDADILCTIFAFLNMFDLVRCSLVCKFWNAILESRSLREFYEKKLLKNSPTSSSFEFTKKSLRVTLGEVAMNQNRLALQCGRFHVDQWRGHSTAVSQCRMKMGTVVTGVGDKVIRLWSLDSYKCVEEYLIPDVLPLVDFDFDESKIVGLIGSRLCIWRRNGKRSVFPSLEGKFIKGSCMRYSDPEAMVGCDDGAVRVFDMYSRRCTQIIRMHDAPITCLCLSEDQLILSGSTSGSVTISDPSSAQKVATLRSSDVRGIRTLCLGSQLLFAGSAVGYTYCWDMSQMRLMRYNHSHRY
;
A
#
# COMPACT_ATOMS: atom_id res chain seq x y z
N MET A 1 -57.82 63.83 -9.19
CA MET A 1 -58.74 63.31 -10.22
C MET A 1 -58.17 62.01 -10.77
N THR A 2 -58.61 60.86 -10.26
CA THR A 2 -58.21 59.55 -10.81
C THR A 2 -59.24 58.49 -10.41
N LYS A 3 -60.05 58.09 -11.40
CA LYS A 3 -60.84 56.85 -11.53
C LYS A 3 -61.25 56.75 -13.02
N PRO A 4 -61.59 55.58 -13.58
CA PRO A 4 -61.33 54.20 -13.14
C PRO A 4 -60.81 53.27 -14.29
N LEU A 5 -60.64 51.98 -13.96
CA LEU A 5 -60.39 50.84 -14.85
C LEU A 5 -61.44 50.66 -15.96
N SER A 6 -61.03 50.00 -17.06
CA SER A 6 -61.89 49.16 -17.90
C SER A 6 -61.19 47.85 -18.31
N THR A 7 -61.94 46.76 -18.15
CA THR A 7 -61.69 45.33 -18.36
C THR A 7 -61.95 44.84 -19.80
N PHE A 8 -61.75 43.52 -20.04
CA PHE A 8 -62.30 42.63 -21.10
C PHE A 8 -61.50 42.51 -22.42
N THR A 9 -61.29 41.35 -23.09
CA THR A 9 -61.61 39.92 -22.87
C THR A 9 -60.77 39.03 -23.80
N ALA A 10 -60.78 37.73 -23.49
CA ALA A 10 -60.28 36.60 -24.24
C ALA A 10 -60.82 36.43 -25.68
N ALA A 11 -60.06 35.69 -26.48
CA ALA A 11 -60.61 34.78 -27.49
C ALA A 11 -59.78 33.48 -27.49
N THR A 12 -60.43 32.39 -27.05
CA THR A 12 -60.00 31.00 -27.18
C THR A 12 -60.86 30.31 -28.23
N ASN A 13 -60.25 29.58 -29.17
CA ASN A 13 -60.81 28.44 -29.92
C ASN A 13 -59.61 27.73 -30.60
N ASN A 14 -59.07 26.60 -30.13
CA ASN A 14 -59.50 25.19 -30.29
C ASN A 14 -59.80 24.84 -31.77
N THR A 15 -59.12 23.98 -32.55
CA THR A 15 -58.33 22.74 -32.31
C THR A 15 -57.43 22.41 -33.57
N PRO A 16 -56.80 21.22 -33.78
CA PRO A 16 -55.33 21.02 -33.77
C PRO A 16 -54.71 20.60 -35.14
N PRO A 17 -53.37 20.49 -35.22
CA PRO A 17 -52.81 19.32 -35.90
C PRO A 17 -51.65 18.65 -35.14
N THR A 18 -51.67 17.32 -35.17
CA THR A 18 -50.64 16.37 -34.70
C THR A 18 -49.45 16.31 -35.68
N PRO A 19 -48.33 15.65 -35.31
CA PRO A 19 -47.02 16.25 -35.10
C PRO A 19 -46.12 16.26 -36.35
N ALA A 20 -45.38 17.35 -36.56
CA ALA A 20 -44.21 17.34 -37.44
C ALA A 20 -42.95 17.07 -36.59
N THR A 21 -42.31 15.95 -36.87
CA THR A 21 -41.02 15.49 -36.33
C THR A 21 -39.95 16.56 -36.49
N ALA A 22 -39.50 17.15 -35.37
CA ALA A 22 -38.28 17.95 -35.31
C ALA A 22 -37.12 17.09 -34.80
N PRO A 23 -35.95 17.07 -35.47
CA PRO A 23 -34.84 16.23 -35.08
C PRO A 23 -34.23 16.73 -33.77
N THR A 24 -34.17 15.85 -32.77
CA THR A 24 -33.37 16.04 -31.56
C THR A 24 -31.89 16.18 -31.94
N TYR A 25 -31.38 17.40 -31.91
CA TYR A 25 -29.94 17.66 -31.86
C TYR A 25 -29.43 17.17 -30.49
N GLN A 26 -29.09 15.89 -30.41
CA GLN A 26 -28.23 15.39 -29.35
C GLN A 26 -26.83 15.98 -29.58
N THR A 27 -26.48 17.02 -28.83
CA THR A 27 -25.09 17.42 -28.68
C THR A 27 -24.35 16.26 -28.03
N ASN A 28 -23.65 15.46 -28.85
CA ASN A 28 -22.70 14.46 -28.40
C ASN A 28 -21.60 15.18 -27.61
N LYS A 29 -21.78 15.30 -26.30
CA LYS A 29 -20.66 15.52 -25.38
C LYS A 29 -19.77 14.30 -25.52
N ARG A 30 -18.74 14.40 -26.36
CA ARG A 30 -17.61 13.47 -26.37
C ARG A 30 -17.20 13.28 -24.91
N ARG A 31 -17.44 12.08 -24.37
CA ARG A 31 -16.76 11.62 -23.16
C ARG A 31 -15.27 11.82 -23.42
N GLN A 32 -14.65 12.77 -22.75
CA GLN A 32 -13.20 12.83 -22.69
C GLN A 32 -12.77 11.54 -21.99
N THR A 33 -12.22 10.60 -22.76
CA THR A 33 -11.45 9.50 -22.22
C THR A 33 -10.34 10.11 -21.36
N PRO A 34 -10.15 9.69 -20.11
CA PRO A 34 -9.06 10.20 -19.30
C PRO A 34 -7.76 9.94 -20.08
N THR A 35 -7.02 11.01 -20.40
CA THR A 35 -5.70 10.90 -21.02
C THR A 35 -4.83 10.13 -20.03
N THR A 36 -4.58 8.86 -20.31
CA THR A 36 -3.58 8.11 -19.56
C THR A 36 -2.26 8.83 -19.73
N ILE A 37 -1.47 8.92 -18.67
CA ILE A 37 -0.16 9.60 -18.66
C ILE A 37 0.83 9.03 -19.70
N LEU A 38 0.47 7.89 -20.31
CA LEU A 38 1.09 7.27 -21.49
C LEU A 38 0.89 8.05 -22.80
N SER A 39 0.02 9.08 -22.80
CA SER A 39 -0.21 9.98 -23.94
C SER A 39 0.72 11.19 -23.98
N LEU A 40 1.57 11.36 -22.96
CA LEU A 40 2.57 12.43 -22.91
C LEU A 40 3.77 12.07 -23.78
N ASP A 41 4.29 13.09 -24.47
CA ASP A 41 5.52 12.98 -25.26
C ASP A 41 6.72 12.64 -24.34
N ALA A 42 7.70 11.91 -24.89
CA ALA A 42 8.91 11.50 -24.21
C ALA A 42 9.69 12.71 -23.67
N ASP A 43 9.70 13.84 -24.38
CA ASP A 43 10.37 15.07 -23.96
C ASP A 43 9.71 15.73 -22.75
N ILE A 44 8.38 15.68 -22.69
CA ILE A 44 7.60 16.20 -21.55
C ILE A 44 7.86 15.31 -20.33
N LEU A 45 7.84 14.00 -20.51
CA LEU A 45 8.15 13.04 -19.44
C LEU A 45 9.60 13.18 -18.95
N CYS A 46 10.58 13.36 -19.83
CA CYS A 46 11.97 13.71 -19.47
C CYS A 46 12.03 14.96 -18.58
N THR A 47 11.28 16.00 -18.96
CA THR A 47 11.24 17.26 -18.21
C THR A 47 10.63 17.04 -16.83
N ILE A 48 9.51 16.32 -16.73
CA ILE A 48 8.89 15.96 -15.45
C ILE A 48 9.86 15.16 -14.59
N PHE A 49 10.49 14.14 -15.16
CA PHE A 49 11.45 13.30 -14.46
C PHE A 49 12.66 14.09 -13.95
N ALA A 50 13.10 15.14 -14.63
CA ALA A 50 14.21 15.99 -14.15
C ALA A 50 13.93 16.70 -12.81
N PHE A 51 12.65 16.90 -12.45
CA PHE A 51 12.24 17.51 -11.18
C PHE A 51 12.03 16.51 -10.05
N LEU A 52 11.97 15.21 -10.35
CA LEU A 52 11.75 14.17 -9.35
C LEU A 52 12.99 13.93 -8.48
N ASN A 53 12.76 13.45 -7.26
CA ASN A 53 13.84 12.96 -6.41
C ASN A 53 14.27 11.54 -6.84
N MET A 54 15.36 11.04 -6.26
CA MET A 54 15.93 9.75 -6.66
C MET A 54 14.97 8.57 -6.43
N PHE A 55 14.17 8.62 -5.37
CA PHE A 55 13.22 7.55 -5.04
C PHE A 55 12.03 7.52 -6.00
N ASP A 56 11.53 8.68 -6.38
CA ASP A 56 10.42 8.79 -7.32
C ASP A 56 10.85 8.35 -8.73
N LEU A 57 12.08 8.63 -9.15
CA LEU A 57 12.62 8.11 -10.41
C LEU A 57 12.71 6.59 -10.44
N VAL A 58 13.20 5.98 -9.35
CA VAL A 58 13.24 4.51 -9.24
C VAL A 58 11.82 3.94 -9.35
N ARG A 59 10.83 4.58 -8.73
CA ARG A 59 9.43 4.16 -8.87
C ARG A 59 8.91 4.34 -10.29
N CYS A 60 9.18 5.47 -10.94
CA CYS A 60 8.83 5.72 -12.34
C CYS A 60 9.41 4.64 -13.28
N SER A 61 10.61 4.11 -12.98
CA SER A 61 11.22 3.03 -13.76
C SER A 61 10.42 1.71 -13.74
N LEU A 62 9.58 1.53 -12.72
CA LEU A 62 8.78 0.33 -12.52
C LEU A 62 7.38 0.42 -13.13
N VAL A 63 6.94 1.62 -13.53
CA VAL A 63 5.57 1.85 -14.01
C VAL A 63 5.33 1.13 -15.33
N CYS A 64 6.20 1.32 -16.31
CA CYS A 64 6.11 0.64 -17.60
C CYS A 64 7.44 0.67 -18.36
N LYS A 65 7.54 -0.18 -19.40
CA LYS A 65 8.73 -0.24 -20.27
C LYS A 65 9.05 1.10 -20.94
N PHE A 66 8.02 1.88 -21.30
CA PHE A 66 8.20 3.19 -21.93
C PHE A 66 8.85 4.21 -20.98
N TRP A 67 8.37 4.31 -19.74
CA TRP A 67 8.97 5.18 -18.72
C TRP A 67 10.38 4.76 -18.36
N ASN A 68 10.63 3.46 -18.27
CA ASN A 68 11.98 2.95 -18.05
C ASN A 68 12.93 3.31 -19.19
N ALA A 69 12.48 3.24 -20.45
CA ALA A 69 13.29 3.65 -21.60
C ALA A 69 13.64 5.15 -21.60
N ILE A 70 12.71 6.00 -21.15
CA ILE A 70 12.93 7.44 -20.99
C ILE A 70 13.94 7.72 -19.87
N LEU A 71 13.86 6.99 -18.75
CA LEU A 71 14.82 7.13 -17.64
C LEU A 71 16.22 6.66 -18.01
N GLU A 72 16.33 5.62 -18.82
CA GLU A 72 17.60 5.14 -19.38
C GLU A 72 18.10 5.99 -20.57
N SER A 73 17.37 7.05 -20.95
CA SER A 73 17.81 7.96 -22.00
C SER A 73 19.11 8.67 -21.63
N ARG A 74 19.94 8.90 -22.64
CA ARG A 74 21.25 9.54 -22.47
C ARG A 74 21.14 10.95 -21.87
N SER A 75 20.16 11.74 -22.30
CA SER A 75 19.96 13.11 -21.85
C SER A 75 19.66 13.20 -20.35
N LEU A 76 18.75 12.36 -19.85
CA LEU A 76 18.39 12.33 -18.45
C LEU A 76 19.55 11.79 -17.58
N ARG A 77 20.26 10.78 -18.08
CA ARG A 77 21.43 10.20 -17.42
C ARG A 77 22.56 11.22 -17.24
N GLU A 78 22.93 11.93 -18.31
CA GLU A 78 23.94 12.98 -18.24
C GLU A 78 23.53 14.14 -17.29
N PHE A 79 22.25 14.48 -17.25
CA PHE A 79 21.72 15.46 -16.30
C PHE A 79 21.90 15.00 -14.85
N TYR A 80 21.56 13.75 -14.54
CA TYR A 80 21.66 13.20 -13.19
C TYR A 80 23.10 12.97 -12.74
N GLU A 81 23.98 12.50 -13.63
CA GLU A 81 25.41 12.38 -13.34
C GLU A 81 25.99 13.75 -12.95
N LYS A 82 25.66 14.81 -13.69
CA LYS A 82 26.07 16.19 -13.34
C LYS A 82 25.47 16.67 -12.01
N LYS A 83 24.21 16.32 -11.73
CA LYS A 83 23.53 16.68 -10.46
C LYS A 83 24.16 15.96 -9.25
N LEU A 84 24.61 14.71 -9.45
CA LEU A 84 25.24 13.87 -8.41
C LEU A 84 26.69 14.26 -8.12
N LEU A 85 27.48 14.52 -9.17
CA LEU A 85 28.89 14.96 -9.05
C LEU A 85 29.04 16.30 -8.31
N LYS A 86 28.03 17.17 -8.36
CA LYS A 86 28.02 18.41 -7.57
C LYS A 86 27.98 18.17 -6.05
N ASN A 87 27.58 16.98 -5.60
CA ASN A 87 27.42 16.65 -4.17
C ASN A 87 28.51 15.72 -3.62
N SER A 88 29.51 15.31 -4.43
CA SER A 88 30.62 14.44 -3.99
C SER A 88 31.92 14.81 -4.72
N PRO A 89 32.98 15.29 -4.03
CA PRO A 89 34.23 15.72 -4.67
C PRO A 89 35.17 14.58 -5.08
N THR A 90 34.84 13.31 -4.81
CA THR A 90 35.75 12.20 -5.13
C THR A 90 35.32 11.47 -6.39
N SER A 91 36.19 11.59 -7.39
CA SER A 91 36.15 11.05 -8.74
C SER A 91 36.01 9.53 -8.86
N SER A 92 35.11 9.09 -9.75
CA SER A 92 35.41 8.07 -10.76
C SER A 92 34.40 8.17 -11.92
N SER A 93 34.74 8.98 -12.92
CA SER A 93 33.91 9.34 -14.07
C SER A 93 33.74 8.23 -15.13
N PHE A 94 34.00 6.95 -14.81
CA PHE A 94 34.05 5.89 -15.83
C PHE A 94 33.33 4.57 -15.50
N GLU A 95 32.72 4.41 -14.31
CA GLU A 95 31.95 3.18 -14.00
C GLU A 95 30.45 3.29 -14.23
N PHE A 96 29.91 4.51 -14.37
CA PHE A 96 28.47 4.70 -14.52
C PHE A 96 27.93 4.11 -15.82
N THR A 97 28.72 3.93 -16.88
CA THR A 97 28.26 3.53 -18.22
C THR A 97 27.90 2.04 -18.37
N LYS A 98 28.26 1.17 -17.42
CA LYS A 98 28.00 -0.28 -17.52
C LYS A 98 26.76 -0.77 -16.77
N LYS A 99 26.27 -0.04 -15.77
CA LYS A 99 25.10 -0.44 -14.95
C LYS A 99 23.84 0.31 -15.41
N SER A 100 22.66 -0.31 -15.29
CA SER A 100 21.37 0.38 -15.50
C SER A 100 21.23 1.54 -14.51
N LEU A 101 20.64 2.66 -14.94
CA LEU A 101 20.38 3.83 -14.11
C LEU A 101 19.66 3.45 -12.80
N ARG A 102 18.74 2.49 -12.87
CA ARG A 102 18.03 1.95 -11.71
C ARG A 102 18.97 1.38 -10.64
N VAL A 103 19.96 0.58 -11.06
CA VAL A 103 20.93 -0.03 -10.14
C VAL A 103 21.76 1.06 -9.48
N THR A 104 22.22 2.02 -10.27
CA THR A 104 23.07 3.09 -9.74
C THR A 104 22.32 4.04 -8.82
N LEU A 105 21.08 4.41 -9.15
CA LEU A 105 20.20 5.16 -8.25
C LEU A 105 19.94 4.40 -6.94
N GLY A 106 19.75 3.08 -7.02
CA GLY A 106 19.61 2.22 -5.85
C GLY A 106 20.86 2.23 -4.96
N GLU A 107 22.05 2.09 -5.55
CA GLU A 107 23.32 2.14 -4.82
C GLU A 107 23.55 3.49 -4.14
N VAL A 108 23.28 4.60 -4.85
CA VAL A 108 23.40 5.96 -4.30
C VAL A 108 22.40 6.18 -3.16
N ALA A 109 21.14 5.78 -3.32
CA ALA A 109 20.13 5.90 -2.28
C ALA A 109 20.50 5.09 -1.03
N MET A 110 21.01 3.86 -1.21
CA MET A 110 21.48 3.02 -0.10
C MET A 110 22.70 3.63 0.61
N ASN A 111 23.64 4.21 -0.13
CA ASN A 111 24.79 4.88 0.44
C ASN A 111 24.39 6.16 1.20
N GLN A 112 23.48 6.97 0.65
CA GLN A 112 22.93 8.13 1.36
C GLN A 112 22.22 7.72 2.65
N ASN A 113 21.37 6.69 2.61
CA ASN A 113 20.70 6.17 3.81
C ASN A 113 21.71 5.65 4.84
N ARG A 114 22.74 4.92 4.42
CA ARG A 114 23.81 4.44 5.29
C ARG A 114 24.54 5.61 5.97
N LEU A 115 24.93 6.62 5.21
CA LEU A 115 25.61 7.81 5.72
C LEU A 115 24.72 8.60 6.68
N ALA A 116 23.43 8.76 6.35
CA ALA A 116 22.46 9.45 7.22
C ALA A 116 22.33 8.75 8.59
N LEU A 117 22.37 7.41 8.62
CA LEU A 117 22.36 6.64 9.86
C LEU A 117 23.68 6.73 10.64
N GLN A 118 24.82 6.89 9.96
CA GLN A 118 26.15 6.97 10.60
C GLN A 118 26.50 8.37 11.12
N CYS A 119 26.07 9.43 10.42
CA CYS A 119 26.48 10.81 10.70
C CYS A 119 25.59 11.55 11.72
N GLY A 120 24.56 10.89 12.27
CA GLY A 120 24.13 11.11 13.66
C GLY A 120 23.56 12.49 14.01
N ARG A 121 22.74 13.10 13.16
CA ARG A 121 21.78 14.13 13.60
C ARG A 121 20.38 13.73 13.16
N PHE A 122 19.66 13.06 14.05
CA PHE A 122 18.25 12.77 13.86
C PHE A 122 17.42 13.91 14.43
N HIS A 123 16.56 14.50 13.61
CA HIS A 123 15.48 15.33 14.10
C HIS A 123 14.34 14.40 14.51
N VAL A 124 13.91 14.47 15.77
CA VAL A 124 12.77 13.70 16.26
C VAL A 124 11.56 14.62 16.32
N ASP A 125 10.65 14.43 15.38
CA ASP A 125 9.33 15.03 15.48
C ASP A 125 8.45 14.16 16.37
N GLN A 126 7.88 14.76 17.42
CA GLN A 126 6.97 14.07 18.33
C GLN A 126 5.52 14.48 18.04
N TRP A 127 4.68 13.53 17.65
CA TRP A 127 3.25 13.76 17.45
C TRP A 127 2.44 13.10 18.56
N ARG A 128 1.72 13.91 19.33
CA ARG A 128 0.71 13.41 20.25
C ARG A 128 -0.59 13.22 19.49
N GLY A 129 -0.96 11.97 19.25
CA GLY A 129 -2.17 11.61 18.52
C GLY A 129 -3.18 10.80 19.30
N HIS A 130 -2.73 9.86 20.11
CA HIS A 130 -3.60 8.94 20.83
C HIS A 130 -3.60 9.23 22.33
N SER A 131 -4.75 9.05 22.96
CA SER A 131 -4.90 9.19 24.42
C SER A 131 -4.39 7.98 25.20
N THR A 132 -4.12 6.87 24.50
CA THR A 132 -3.58 5.63 25.04
C THR A 132 -2.41 5.11 24.21
N ALA A 133 -1.78 4.01 24.64
CA ALA A 133 -0.62 3.43 23.98
C ALA A 133 -0.92 2.98 22.55
N VAL A 134 -0.02 3.32 21.61
CA VAL A 134 -0.12 2.87 20.22
C VAL A 134 0.33 1.42 20.12
N SER A 135 -0.56 0.49 19.76
CA SER A 135 -0.22 -0.92 19.61
C SER A 135 0.29 -1.25 18.20
N GLN A 136 -0.11 -0.48 17.19
CA GLN A 136 0.19 -0.77 15.78
C GLN A 136 0.37 0.47 14.94
N CYS A 137 1.32 0.39 14.00
CA CYS A 137 1.56 1.41 12.99
C CYS A 137 1.95 0.77 11.65
N ARG A 138 1.55 1.41 10.55
CA ARG A 138 1.90 1.03 9.18
C ARG A 138 2.29 2.30 8.44
N MET A 139 3.35 2.22 7.62
CA MET A 139 3.76 3.34 6.77
C MET A 139 3.74 2.89 5.31
N LYS A 140 3.08 3.67 4.45
CA LYS A 140 3.07 3.49 3.00
C LYS A 140 3.03 4.87 2.34
N MET A 141 3.86 5.06 1.31
CA MET A 141 3.76 6.20 0.38
C MET A 141 3.65 7.57 1.08
N GLY A 142 4.58 7.91 1.98
CA GLY A 142 4.57 9.22 2.66
C GLY A 142 3.46 9.40 3.70
N THR A 143 2.74 8.33 4.02
CA THR A 143 1.62 8.34 4.96
C THR A 143 1.82 7.28 6.03
N VAL A 144 1.45 7.59 7.27
CA VAL A 144 1.47 6.66 8.39
C VAL A 144 0.05 6.45 8.88
N VAL A 145 -0.35 5.20 9.09
CA VAL A 145 -1.57 4.85 9.81
C VAL A 145 -1.19 4.29 11.17
N THR A 146 -1.80 4.79 12.23
CA THR A 146 -1.68 4.28 13.59
C THR A 146 -3.02 3.77 14.08
N GLY A 147 -3.05 2.63 14.76
CA GLY A 147 -4.28 2.02 15.30
C GLY A 147 -4.08 1.62 16.77
N VAL A 148 -5.10 1.92 17.59
CA VAL A 148 -4.92 2.05 19.05
C VAL A 148 -6.14 1.57 19.85
N GLY A 149 -5.91 1.24 21.12
CA GLY A 149 -6.93 0.88 22.11
C GLY A 149 -7.89 2.01 22.51
N ASP A 150 -7.64 3.25 22.07
CA ASP A 150 -8.59 4.38 22.16
C ASP A 150 -9.73 4.28 21.13
N LYS A 151 -9.78 3.16 20.39
CA LYS A 151 -10.80 2.83 19.40
C LYS A 151 -10.81 3.81 18.22
N VAL A 152 -9.67 4.43 17.91
CA VAL A 152 -9.49 5.29 16.74
C VAL A 152 -8.28 4.84 15.93
N ILE A 153 -8.44 4.78 14.61
CA ILE A 153 -7.34 4.67 13.64
C ILE A 153 -7.07 6.08 13.10
N ARG A 154 -5.81 6.52 13.10
CA ARG A 154 -5.40 7.85 12.63
C ARG A 154 -4.48 7.74 11.43
N LEU A 155 -4.69 8.62 10.45
CA LEU A 155 -3.87 8.77 9.25
C LEU A 155 -3.04 10.04 9.37
N TRP A 156 -1.73 9.94 9.13
CA TRP A 156 -0.76 11.02 9.28
C TRP A 156 -0.03 11.26 7.97
N SER A 157 0.11 12.52 7.57
CA SER A 157 0.93 12.92 6.43
C SER A 157 2.35 13.19 6.91
N LEU A 158 3.35 12.54 6.30
CA LEU A 158 4.77 12.80 6.57
C LEU A 158 5.27 14.11 5.97
N ASP A 159 4.56 14.67 4.99
CA ASP A 159 4.93 15.96 4.37
C ASP A 159 4.53 17.14 5.26
N SER A 160 3.37 17.04 5.89
CA SER A 160 2.81 18.11 6.74
C SER A 160 2.95 17.87 8.23
N TYR A 161 3.37 16.66 8.63
CA TYR A 161 3.50 16.21 10.01
C TYR A 161 2.21 16.35 10.82
N LYS A 162 1.06 16.15 10.17
CA LYS A 162 -0.27 16.33 10.75
C LYS A 162 -1.14 15.10 10.60
N CYS A 163 -2.04 14.92 11.57
CA CYS A 163 -3.16 13.99 11.45
C CYS A 163 -4.12 14.54 10.38
N VAL A 164 -4.31 13.77 9.33
CA VAL A 164 -5.15 14.13 8.18
C VAL A 164 -6.57 13.61 8.39
N GLU A 165 -6.71 12.37 8.87
CA GLU A 165 -8.00 11.68 8.99
C GLU A 165 -8.06 10.83 10.26
N GLU A 166 -9.26 10.71 10.84
CA GLU A 166 -9.55 9.85 11.99
C GLU A 166 -10.73 8.92 11.70
N TYR A 167 -10.59 7.67 12.13
CA TYR A 167 -11.52 6.59 11.85
C TYR A 167 -11.93 5.88 13.13
N LEU A 168 -13.21 5.99 13.50
CA LEU A 168 -13.76 5.32 14.67
C LEU A 168 -13.90 3.82 14.44
N ILE A 169 -13.45 3.05 15.43
CA ILE A 169 -13.55 1.59 15.49
C ILE A 169 -14.84 1.24 16.24
N PRO A 170 -15.74 0.42 15.69
CA PRO A 170 -16.95 -0.02 16.37
C PRO A 170 -16.68 -0.68 17.73
N ASP A 171 -17.48 -0.33 18.73
CA ASP A 171 -17.15 -0.36 20.17
C ASP A 171 -16.98 -1.76 20.81
N VAL A 172 -17.40 -2.83 20.11
CA VAL A 172 -17.64 -4.15 20.71
C VAL A 172 -16.39 -5.06 20.73
N LEU A 173 -15.41 -4.84 19.84
CA LEU A 173 -14.31 -5.79 19.63
C LEU A 173 -12.96 -5.08 19.46
N PRO A 174 -11.84 -5.70 19.86
CA PRO A 174 -10.52 -5.11 19.73
C PRO A 174 -10.04 -5.07 18.28
N LEU A 175 -9.28 -4.04 17.93
CA LEU A 175 -8.49 -3.99 16.69
C LEU A 175 -7.35 -5.01 16.79
N VAL A 176 -7.30 -5.96 15.86
CA VAL A 176 -6.31 -7.03 15.82
C VAL A 176 -5.15 -6.70 14.91
N ASP A 177 -5.41 -6.21 13.70
CA ASP A 177 -4.40 -5.74 12.74
C ASP A 177 -5.09 -4.86 11.70
N PHE A 178 -4.33 -4.07 10.96
CA PHE A 178 -4.85 -3.29 9.82
C PHE A 178 -3.77 -3.09 8.77
N ASP A 179 -4.25 -2.81 7.56
CA ASP A 179 -3.43 -2.41 6.44
C ASP A 179 -4.22 -1.52 5.47
N PHE A 180 -3.55 -0.76 4.61
CA PHE A 180 -4.19 0.32 3.84
C PHE A 180 -3.58 0.54 2.46
N ASP A 181 -4.31 1.26 1.62
CA ASP A 181 -3.84 1.85 0.37
C ASP A 181 -4.23 3.34 0.31
N GLU A 182 -4.00 3.99 -0.83
CA GLU A 182 -4.33 5.41 -1.01
C GLU A 182 -5.82 5.73 -0.93
N SER A 183 -6.71 4.73 -1.07
CA SER A 183 -8.16 4.85 -1.19
C SER A 183 -8.93 4.45 0.07
N LYS A 184 -8.39 3.50 0.85
CA LYS A 184 -9.07 2.87 1.99
C LYS A 184 -8.12 2.22 2.99
N ILE A 185 -8.62 2.08 4.20
CA ILE A 185 -8.04 1.28 5.29
C ILE A 185 -8.88 0.01 5.44
N VAL A 186 -8.23 -1.14 5.60
CA VAL A 186 -8.86 -2.42 5.92
C VAL A 186 -8.34 -2.88 7.28
N GLY A 187 -9.26 -3.16 8.21
CA GLY A 187 -8.92 -3.54 9.59
C GLY A 187 -9.62 -4.82 10.00
N LEU A 188 -8.88 -5.65 10.72
CA LEU A 188 -9.36 -6.86 11.37
C LEU A 188 -9.79 -6.48 12.79
N ILE A 189 -11.08 -6.54 13.07
CA ILE A 189 -11.67 -6.24 14.38
C ILE A 189 -12.31 -7.52 14.92
N GLY A 190 -11.71 -8.09 15.96
CA GLY A 190 -12.06 -9.42 16.47
C GLY A 190 -12.03 -10.47 15.36
N SER A 191 -13.21 -10.93 14.92
CA SER A 191 -13.39 -11.91 13.85
C SER A 191 -14.14 -11.31 12.65
N ARG A 192 -13.88 -10.04 12.32
CA ARG A 192 -14.53 -9.32 11.22
C ARG A 192 -13.54 -8.43 10.50
N LEU A 193 -13.72 -8.26 9.20
CA LEU A 193 -13.02 -7.24 8.42
C LEU A 193 -13.92 -6.01 8.29
N CYS A 194 -13.34 -4.83 8.52
CA CYS A 194 -13.96 -3.54 8.33
C CYS A 194 -13.13 -2.73 7.33
N ILE A 195 -13.80 -1.91 6.53
CA ILE A 195 -13.17 -1.09 5.50
C ILE A 195 -13.59 0.35 5.72
N TRP A 196 -12.64 1.28 5.71
CA TRP A 196 -12.92 2.72 5.76
C TRP A 196 -12.38 3.37 4.50
N ARG A 197 -13.26 3.96 3.69
CA ARG A 197 -12.87 4.69 2.47
C ARG A 197 -12.59 6.15 2.77
N ARG A 198 -11.63 6.74 2.04
CA ARG A 198 -11.23 8.14 2.21
C ARG A 198 -12.22 9.15 1.60
N ASN A 199 -12.96 8.77 0.55
CA ASN A 199 -13.83 9.70 -0.21
C ASN A 199 -15.25 9.88 0.37
N GLY A 200 -15.37 10.06 1.69
CA GLY A 200 -16.52 10.76 2.30
C GLY A 200 -17.80 9.95 2.60
N LYS A 201 -17.98 8.72 2.10
CA LYS A 201 -19.00 7.79 2.65
C LYS A 201 -18.34 6.85 3.64
N ARG A 202 -18.63 7.05 4.94
CA ARG A 202 -18.28 6.15 6.06
C ARG A 202 -18.91 4.78 5.84
N SER A 203 -18.17 4.01 5.06
CA SER A 203 -18.34 2.63 4.64
C SER A 203 -18.15 1.54 5.66
N VAL A 204 -18.65 1.58 6.90
CA VAL A 204 -18.49 0.39 7.79
C VAL A 204 -19.22 -0.77 7.12
N PHE A 205 -18.48 -1.64 6.43
CA PHE A 205 -19.05 -2.85 5.87
C PHE A 205 -19.04 -3.89 6.99
N PRO A 206 -20.21 -4.28 7.52
CA PRO A 206 -20.26 -5.54 8.23
C PRO A 206 -19.93 -6.61 7.20
N SER A 207 -18.89 -7.40 7.44
CA SER A 207 -18.76 -8.69 6.77
C SER A 207 -20.01 -9.50 7.15
N LEU A 208 -21.01 -9.53 6.27
CA LEU A 208 -22.09 -10.48 6.36
C LEU A 208 -21.55 -11.80 5.83
N GLU A 209 -21.34 -12.72 6.76
CA GLU A 209 -21.39 -14.20 6.66
C GLU A 209 -20.22 -14.86 7.40
N GLY A 210 -20.58 -15.59 8.46
CA GLY A 210 -19.71 -16.52 9.17
C GLY A 210 -18.93 -15.92 10.34
N LYS A 211 -19.08 -16.54 11.53
CA LYS A 211 -18.05 -16.49 12.57
C LYS A 211 -16.78 -17.14 11.98
N PHE A 212 -15.90 -16.37 11.34
CA PHE A 212 -14.62 -16.93 10.91
C PHE A 212 -13.70 -17.08 12.14
N ILE A 213 -12.85 -18.10 12.10
CA ILE A 213 -11.91 -18.43 13.17
C ILE A 213 -11.07 -17.20 13.51
N LYS A 214 -10.79 -16.99 14.80
CA LYS A 214 -10.04 -15.83 15.30
C LYS A 214 -8.77 -15.62 14.47
N GLY A 215 -8.68 -14.44 13.86
CA GLY A 215 -7.50 -13.98 13.16
C GLY A 215 -6.52 -13.33 14.14
N SER A 216 -5.24 -13.48 13.87
CA SER A 216 -4.15 -12.94 14.70
C SER A 216 -3.31 -11.87 13.98
N CYS A 217 -3.37 -11.83 12.64
CA CYS A 217 -2.67 -10.83 11.82
C CYS A 217 -3.33 -10.71 10.43
N MET A 218 -3.07 -9.60 9.72
CA MET A 218 -3.59 -9.39 8.38
C MET A 218 -2.63 -8.62 7.45
N ARG A 219 -2.77 -8.81 6.14
CA ARG A 219 -2.18 -7.96 5.10
C ARG A 219 -3.22 -7.62 4.05
N TYR A 220 -3.02 -6.49 3.38
CA TYR A 220 -3.95 -6.00 2.37
C TYR A 220 -3.20 -5.52 1.11
N SER A 221 -3.65 -6.01 -0.04
CA SER A 221 -3.23 -5.58 -1.36
C SER A 221 -4.42 -5.67 -2.29
N ASP A 222 -4.92 -4.55 -2.83
CA ASP A 222 -6.13 -4.53 -3.64
C ASP A 222 -6.10 -5.58 -4.78
N PRO A 223 -7.14 -6.42 -4.92
CA PRO A 223 -8.43 -6.43 -4.21
C PRO A 223 -8.50 -7.26 -2.93
N GLU A 224 -7.40 -7.88 -2.50
CA GLU A 224 -7.41 -8.96 -1.52
C GLU A 224 -6.96 -8.54 -0.11
N ALA A 225 -7.65 -9.04 0.91
CA ALA A 225 -7.19 -9.03 2.28
C ALA A 225 -6.91 -10.46 2.75
N MET A 226 -5.75 -10.66 3.37
CA MET A 226 -5.27 -11.97 3.81
C MET A 226 -5.21 -11.98 5.32
N VAL A 227 -5.87 -12.95 5.95
CA VAL A 227 -6.00 -13.06 7.41
C VAL A 227 -5.35 -14.36 7.88
N GLY A 228 -4.36 -14.24 8.75
CA GLY A 228 -3.70 -15.38 9.39
C GLY A 228 -4.50 -15.81 10.62
N CYS A 229 -4.95 -17.06 10.65
CA CYS A 229 -5.89 -17.55 11.65
C CYS A 229 -5.25 -18.53 12.65
N ASP A 230 -5.92 -18.70 13.79
CA ASP A 230 -5.46 -19.59 14.87
C ASP A 230 -5.45 -21.08 14.48
N ASP A 231 -6.17 -21.47 13.42
CA ASP A 231 -6.17 -22.83 12.89
C ASP A 231 -4.96 -23.16 12.00
N GLY A 232 -4.06 -22.20 11.75
CA GLY A 232 -2.90 -22.40 10.88
C GLY A 232 -3.18 -22.14 9.40
N ALA A 233 -4.38 -21.66 9.06
CA ALA A 233 -4.74 -21.29 7.69
C ALA A 233 -4.70 -19.77 7.47
N VAL A 234 -4.35 -19.38 6.25
CA VAL A 234 -4.57 -18.02 5.74
C VAL A 234 -5.86 -18.01 4.96
N ARG A 235 -6.75 -17.06 5.29
CA ARG A 235 -7.99 -16.83 4.56
C ARG A 235 -7.84 -15.60 3.69
N VAL A 236 -8.07 -15.75 2.40
CA VAL A 236 -8.05 -14.67 1.42
C VAL A 236 -9.48 -14.21 1.19
N PHE A 237 -9.69 -12.91 1.33
CA PHE A 237 -10.97 -12.26 1.13
C PHE A 237 -10.85 -11.28 -0.02
N ASP A 238 -11.78 -11.36 -0.96
CA ASP A 238 -11.91 -10.35 -2.00
C ASP A 238 -12.75 -9.18 -1.47
N MET A 239 -12.21 -7.96 -1.52
CA MET A 239 -12.82 -6.77 -0.92
C MET A 239 -14.01 -6.23 -1.72
N TYR A 240 -14.17 -6.63 -2.99
CA TYR A 240 -15.25 -6.19 -3.85
C TYR A 240 -16.51 -7.07 -3.68
N SER A 241 -16.35 -8.38 -3.80
CA SER A 241 -17.36 -9.42 -3.56
C SER A 241 -17.65 -9.66 -2.08
N ARG A 242 -16.71 -9.29 -1.20
CA ARG A 242 -16.76 -9.47 0.27
C ARG A 242 -16.89 -10.92 0.71
N ARG A 243 -16.32 -11.84 -0.06
CA ARG A 243 -16.34 -13.27 0.23
C ARG A 243 -14.93 -13.77 0.52
N CYS A 244 -14.87 -14.80 1.35
CA CYS A 244 -13.65 -15.61 1.46
C CYS A 244 -13.49 -16.37 0.14
N THR A 245 -12.52 -15.99 -0.67
CA THR A 245 -12.24 -16.61 -1.97
C THR A 245 -11.38 -17.84 -1.84
N GLN A 246 -10.48 -17.87 -0.83
CA GLN A 246 -9.53 -18.98 -0.66
C GLN A 246 -9.21 -19.24 0.81
N ILE A 247 -8.95 -20.51 1.13
CA ILE A 247 -8.42 -20.95 2.42
C ILE A 247 -7.14 -21.74 2.14
N ILE A 248 -6.00 -21.19 2.55
CA ILE A 248 -4.67 -21.73 2.28
C ILE A 248 -4.11 -22.28 3.59
N ARG A 249 -3.99 -23.60 3.70
CA ARG A 249 -3.43 -24.23 4.90
C ARG A 249 -1.90 -24.19 4.84
N MET A 250 -1.30 -23.32 5.65
CA MET A 250 0.15 -23.07 5.62
C MET A 250 0.89 -23.75 6.78
N HIS A 251 0.22 -23.90 7.92
CA HIS A 251 0.78 -24.45 9.16
C HIS A 251 -0.23 -25.35 9.87
N ASP A 252 0.29 -26.22 10.75
CA ASP A 252 -0.52 -27.03 11.67
C ASP A 252 -0.72 -26.36 13.04
N ALA A 253 -0.16 -25.16 13.20
CA ALA A 253 -0.20 -24.38 14.43
C ALA A 253 -0.60 -22.92 14.10
N PRO A 254 -1.09 -22.15 15.11
CA PRO A 254 -1.58 -20.78 14.91
C PRO A 254 -0.62 -19.87 14.14
N ILE A 255 -1.15 -19.13 13.16
CA ILE A 255 -0.41 -18.11 12.43
C ILE A 255 -0.29 -16.85 13.29
N THR A 256 0.93 -16.35 13.44
CA THR A 256 1.23 -15.19 14.29
C THR A 256 1.55 -13.94 13.51
N CYS A 257 2.02 -14.07 12.28
CA CYS A 257 2.42 -12.94 11.44
C CYS A 257 2.34 -13.30 9.96
N LEU A 258 2.08 -12.29 9.13
CA LEU A 258 2.02 -12.36 7.68
C LEU A 258 2.89 -11.30 7.03
N CYS A 259 3.39 -11.62 5.84
CA CYS A 259 4.08 -10.70 4.94
C CYS A 259 3.75 -11.07 3.50
N LEU A 260 3.74 -10.08 2.60
CA LEU A 260 3.50 -10.27 1.17
C LEU A 260 4.75 -9.88 0.40
N SER A 261 5.08 -10.64 -0.64
CA SER A 261 6.08 -10.25 -1.62
C SER A 261 5.48 -9.33 -2.70
N GLU A 262 6.36 -8.70 -3.49
CA GLU A 262 5.95 -7.94 -4.68
C GLU A 262 5.24 -8.84 -5.71
N ASP A 263 5.65 -10.11 -5.80
CA ASP A 263 5.04 -11.14 -6.64
C ASP A 263 3.79 -11.80 -6.00
N GLN A 264 3.19 -11.17 -4.98
CA GLN A 264 2.00 -11.65 -4.26
C GLN A 264 2.14 -13.02 -3.58
N LEU A 265 3.37 -13.48 -3.32
CA LEU A 265 3.58 -14.66 -2.46
C LEU A 265 3.21 -14.31 -1.02
N ILE A 266 2.57 -15.27 -0.35
CA ILE A 266 2.18 -15.18 1.04
C ILE A 266 3.27 -15.82 1.87
N LEU A 267 3.80 -15.06 2.82
CA LEU A 267 4.74 -15.54 3.82
C LEU A 267 4.07 -15.51 5.18
N SER A 268 4.10 -16.64 5.90
CA SER A 268 3.46 -16.77 7.20
C SER A 268 4.38 -17.40 8.24
N GLY A 269 4.37 -16.83 9.44
CA GLY A 269 5.08 -17.36 10.60
C GLY A 269 4.11 -18.00 11.59
N SER A 270 4.56 -19.05 12.27
CA SER A 270 3.74 -19.85 13.18
C SER A 270 4.29 -19.88 14.60
N THR A 271 3.42 -20.18 15.58
CA THR A 271 3.83 -20.50 16.96
C THR A 271 4.74 -21.73 17.05
N SER A 272 4.72 -22.62 16.06
CA SER A 272 5.65 -23.76 15.94
C SER A 272 7.08 -23.39 15.55
N GLY A 273 7.35 -22.11 15.23
CA GLY A 273 8.67 -21.65 14.78
C GLY A 273 8.90 -21.80 13.27
N SER A 274 7.97 -22.40 12.52
CA SER A 274 8.08 -22.50 11.07
C SER A 274 7.67 -21.21 10.36
N VAL A 275 8.36 -20.91 9.26
CA VAL A 275 7.94 -19.93 8.27
C VAL A 275 7.57 -20.68 6.98
N THR A 276 6.40 -20.41 6.44
CA THR A 276 5.91 -21.02 5.19
C THR A 276 5.76 -19.96 4.14
N ILE A 277 6.03 -20.33 2.89
CA ILE A 277 5.78 -19.52 1.71
C ILE A 277 4.76 -20.27 0.85
N SER A 278 3.72 -19.58 0.42
CA SER A 278 2.71 -20.11 -0.51
C SER A 278 2.44 -19.08 -1.59
N ASP A 279 2.27 -19.57 -2.80
CA ASP A 279 1.69 -18.80 -3.89
C ASP A 279 0.16 -18.95 -3.75
N PRO A 280 -0.64 -17.88 -3.76
CA PRO A 280 -2.10 -18.01 -3.74
C PRO A 280 -2.66 -18.53 -5.07
N SER A 281 -1.98 -18.27 -6.19
CA SER A 281 -2.41 -18.72 -7.52
C SER A 281 -2.19 -20.22 -7.75
N SER A 282 -1.22 -20.80 -7.04
CA SER A 282 -0.95 -22.23 -7.01
C SER A 282 -1.53 -22.85 -5.74
N ALA A 283 -2.28 -23.93 -5.83
CA ALA A 283 -2.78 -24.64 -4.65
C ALA A 283 -1.66 -25.31 -3.81
N GLN A 284 -0.40 -25.11 -4.16
CA GLN A 284 0.75 -25.78 -3.55
C GLN A 284 1.57 -24.86 -2.64
N LYS A 285 1.99 -25.42 -1.51
CA LYS A 285 2.98 -24.84 -0.62
C LYS A 285 4.31 -24.73 -1.36
N VAL A 286 4.79 -23.50 -1.56
CA VAL A 286 6.05 -23.24 -2.29
C VAL A 286 7.25 -23.70 -1.48
N ALA A 287 7.27 -23.41 -0.17
CA ALA A 287 8.35 -23.86 0.70
C ALA A 287 8.01 -23.79 2.19
N THR A 288 8.79 -24.52 2.98
CA THR A 288 8.82 -24.39 4.45
C THR A 288 10.25 -24.10 4.89
N LEU A 289 10.45 -22.94 5.49
CA LEU A 289 11.69 -22.54 6.14
C LEU A 289 11.56 -22.87 7.63
N ARG A 290 12.26 -23.92 8.07
CA ARG A 290 12.33 -24.29 9.48
C ARG A 290 13.51 -23.59 10.12
N SER A 291 13.27 -22.86 11.20
CA SER A 291 14.35 -22.54 12.14
C SER A 291 14.79 -23.83 12.82
N SER A 292 16.06 -23.90 13.24
CA SER A 292 16.60 -25.02 14.03
C SER A 292 15.91 -25.21 15.39
N ASP A 293 15.03 -24.28 15.75
CA ASP A 293 14.41 -24.19 17.05
C ASP A 293 12.89 -24.03 16.93
N VAL A 294 12.13 -24.73 17.78
CA VAL A 294 10.66 -24.79 17.79
C VAL A 294 10.05 -23.54 18.46
N ARG A 295 10.73 -22.40 18.34
CA ARG A 295 10.41 -21.19 19.11
C ARG A 295 9.59 -20.25 18.22
N GLY A 296 8.33 -20.03 18.61
CA GLY A 296 7.33 -19.37 17.78
C GLY A 296 7.77 -18.04 17.16
N ILE A 297 7.50 -17.89 15.87
CA ILE A 297 7.75 -16.65 15.14
C ILE A 297 6.73 -15.61 15.59
N ARG A 298 7.14 -14.35 15.69
CA ARG A 298 6.29 -13.21 16.10
C ARG A 298 6.21 -12.12 15.06
N THR A 299 7.24 -11.96 14.25
CA THR A 299 7.28 -10.93 13.22
C THR A 299 8.03 -11.42 12.00
N LEU A 300 7.61 -10.94 10.84
CA LEU A 300 8.22 -11.17 9.55
C LEU A 300 8.39 -9.84 8.82
N CYS A 301 9.54 -9.66 8.19
CA CYS A 301 9.83 -8.54 7.32
C CYS A 301 10.57 -9.05 6.08
N LEU A 302 10.00 -8.78 4.90
CA LEU A 302 10.61 -9.11 3.63
C LEU A 302 11.27 -7.87 3.05
N GLY A 303 12.57 -7.97 2.76
CA GLY A 303 13.27 -7.03 1.87
C GLY A 303 13.29 -7.57 0.43
N SER A 304 14.06 -6.94 -0.45
CA SER A 304 14.12 -7.33 -1.87
C SER A 304 14.54 -8.79 -2.11
N GLN A 305 15.45 -9.32 -1.29
CA GLN A 305 15.98 -10.69 -1.41
C GLN A 305 16.10 -11.42 -0.07
N LEU A 306 15.93 -10.71 1.04
CA LEU A 306 16.14 -11.24 2.37
C LEU A 306 14.84 -11.25 3.16
N LEU A 307 14.51 -12.41 3.72
CA LEU A 307 13.43 -12.55 4.68
C LEU A 307 14.01 -12.53 6.09
N PHE A 308 13.49 -11.65 6.94
CA PHE A 308 13.82 -11.61 8.34
C PHE A 308 12.64 -12.10 9.18
N ALA A 309 12.92 -12.95 10.17
CA ALA A 309 11.94 -13.35 11.18
C ALA A 309 12.47 -13.08 12.58
N GLY A 310 11.60 -12.61 13.47
CA GLY A 310 11.88 -12.51 14.90
C GLY A 310 11.06 -13.53 15.69
N SER A 311 11.69 -14.26 16.61
CA SER A 311 11.01 -15.23 17.48
C SER A 311 10.59 -14.63 18.82
N ALA A 312 9.68 -15.32 19.51
CA ALA A 312 9.15 -14.92 20.81
C ALA A 312 10.21 -14.84 21.93
N VAL A 313 11.36 -15.47 21.73
CA VAL A 313 12.47 -15.56 22.70
C VAL A 313 13.66 -14.66 22.32
N GLY A 314 13.51 -13.79 21.32
CA GLY A 314 14.55 -12.80 20.96
C GLY A 314 15.63 -13.30 19.99
N TYR A 315 15.40 -14.41 19.28
CA TYR A 315 16.24 -14.77 18.12
C TYR A 315 15.75 -14.05 16.87
N THR A 316 16.69 -13.69 16.02
CA THR A 316 16.42 -13.20 14.66
C THR A 316 17.00 -14.16 13.65
N TYR A 317 16.23 -14.44 12.61
CA TYR A 317 16.61 -15.32 11.51
C TYR A 317 16.58 -14.53 10.21
N CYS A 318 17.48 -14.87 9.31
CA CYS A 318 17.61 -14.23 8.00
C CYS A 318 17.78 -15.32 6.93
N TRP A 319 16.89 -15.36 5.96
CA TRP A 319 16.96 -16.25 4.81
C TRP A 319 17.14 -15.46 3.51
N ASP A 320 17.92 -16.02 2.59
CA ASP A 320 17.94 -15.56 1.20
C ASP A 320 16.80 -16.23 0.45
N MET A 321 15.91 -15.42 -0.11
CA MET A 321 14.73 -15.86 -0.85
C MET A 321 15.05 -16.37 -2.25
N SER A 322 16.20 -16.00 -2.83
CA SER A 322 16.64 -16.53 -4.13
C SER A 322 17.12 -17.98 -4.04
N GLN A 323 17.72 -18.34 -2.89
CA GLN A 323 18.28 -19.67 -2.64
C GLN A 323 17.48 -20.48 -1.61
N MET A 324 16.47 -19.89 -1.00
CA MET A 324 15.64 -20.47 0.07
C MET A 324 16.46 -21.03 1.23
N ARG A 325 17.62 -20.41 1.51
CA ARG A 325 18.62 -20.89 2.47
C ARG A 325 18.72 -19.96 3.66
N LEU A 326 18.85 -20.53 4.86
CA LEU A 326 19.16 -19.77 6.07
C LEU A 326 20.57 -19.19 5.95
N MET A 327 20.67 -17.87 5.98
CA MET A 327 21.94 -17.15 5.86
C MET A 327 22.54 -16.85 7.23
N ARG A 328 21.72 -16.35 8.16
CA ARG A 328 22.17 -15.94 9.49
C ARG A 328 21.10 -16.17 10.54
N TYR A 329 21.53 -16.51 11.76
CA TYR A 329 20.70 -16.44 12.95
C TYR A 329 21.50 -15.77 14.07
N ASN A 330 20.87 -14.85 14.80
CA ASN A 330 21.51 -14.12 15.89
C ASN A 330 20.62 -14.18 17.14
N HIS A 331 21.25 -14.26 18.31
CA HIS A 331 20.59 -14.10 19.59
C HIS A 331 20.84 -12.68 20.09
N SER A 332 19.78 -11.92 20.36
CA SER A 332 19.92 -10.67 21.10
C SER A 332 19.94 -11.00 22.59
N HIS A 333 21.11 -10.88 23.24
CA HIS A 333 21.15 -10.85 24.70
C HIS A 333 20.33 -9.65 25.17
N ARG A 334 19.32 -9.89 26.00
CA ARG A 334 18.64 -8.83 26.74
C ARG A 334 19.66 -8.17 27.67
N TYR A 335 19.85 -6.86 27.51
CA TYR A 335 20.32 -6.00 28.59
C TYR A 335 19.16 -5.65 29.51
#